data_AF-A0A1F5ENB5-F1
#
_entry.id   AF-A0A1F5ENB5-F1
#
_cell.length_a   1.000
_cell.length_b   1.000
_cell.length_c   1.000
_cell.angle_alpha   90.00
_cell.angle_beta   90.00
_cell.angle_gamma   90.00
#
_symmetry.space_group_name_H-M   'P 1'
#
loop_
_entity.id
_entity.type
_entity.pdbx_description
1 polymer ?
#
loop_
_entity_poly.entity_id
_entity_poly.type
_entity_poly.pdbx_seq_one_letter_code
_entity_poly.pdbx_strand_id
1 'polypeptide(L)'
;MSREREINLHGIEFLSGPYTASAKIFKDTENLALCINIINTNTGKVTVSEWFNIEALNLDDKKEDWMALMMSMFMLRSAEAGREEKAEEDRNGWKKLMSVLEIC
;
A
#
# COMPACT_ATOMS: atom_id res chain seq x y z
N MET A 1 -2.25 8.36 24.87
CA MET A 1 -0.87 8.02 24.48
C MET A 1 -0.95 6.80 23.59
N SER A 2 -0.19 6.81 22.49
CA SER A 2 -0.13 5.71 21.53
C SER A 2 0.13 4.38 22.21
N ARG A 3 -0.40 3.31 21.64
CA ARG A 3 -0.24 1.94 22.12
C ARG A 3 -0.10 0.97 20.96
N GLU A 4 0.63 -0.11 21.22
CA GLU A 4 0.71 -1.22 20.28
C GLU A 4 -0.69 -1.77 20.00
N ARG A 5 -1.06 -1.84 18.72
CA ARG A 5 -2.34 -2.39 18.27
C ARG A 5 -2.34 -2.58 16.76
N GLU A 6 -3.20 -3.45 16.28
CA GLU A 6 -3.61 -3.43 14.88
C GLU A 6 -4.59 -2.29 14.65
N ILE A 7 -4.47 -1.63 13.50
CA ILE A 7 -5.39 -0.56 13.10
C ILE A 7 -6.42 -1.16 12.17
N ASN A 8 -7.69 -0.96 12.51
CA ASN A 8 -8.76 -1.37 11.63
C ASN A 8 -8.89 -0.39 10.45
N LEU A 9 -8.55 -0.86 9.26
CA LEU A 9 -8.65 -0.12 8.01
C LEU A 9 -10.01 -0.31 7.29
N HIS A 10 -11.05 -0.76 8.00
CA HIS A 10 -12.42 -0.83 7.45
C HIS A 10 -12.82 0.57 6.93
N GLY A 11 -13.10 0.64 5.62
CA GLY A 11 -13.29 1.91 4.90
C GLY A 11 -12.42 2.07 3.65
N ILE A 12 -11.34 1.28 3.51
CA ILE A 12 -10.51 1.24 2.27
C ILE A 12 -11.09 0.28 1.20
N GLU A 13 -12.29 -0.28 1.42
CA GLU A 13 -12.98 -1.19 0.48
C GLU A 13 -13.24 -0.59 -0.91
N PHE A 14 -12.96 0.70 -1.10
CA PHE A 14 -13.14 1.46 -2.33
C PHE A 14 -12.04 1.29 -3.39
N LEU A 15 -10.97 0.52 -3.15
CA LEU A 15 -9.92 0.29 -4.14
C LEU A 15 -10.06 -1.09 -4.77
N SER A 16 -10.61 -1.09 -6.00
CA SER A 16 -10.82 -2.27 -6.81
C SER A 16 -9.49 -2.76 -7.41
N GLY A 17 -8.82 -3.68 -6.73
CA GLY A 17 -7.52 -4.20 -7.18
C GLY A 17 -7.08 -5.45 -6.43
N PRO A 18 -5.99 -6.13 -6.87
CA PRO A 18 -5.46 -7.32 -6.20
C PRO A 18 -4.59 -6.94 -4.98
N TYR A 19 -4.85 -5.80 -4.35
CA TYR A 19 -4.04 -5.28 -3.26
C TYR A 19 -4.91 -4.96 -2.06
N THR A 20 -4.40 -5.27 -0.88
CA THR A 20 -5.00 -4.91 0.41
C THR A 20 -3.94 -4.25 1.28
N ALA A 21 -4.37 -3.37 2.17
CA ALA A 21 -3.49 -2.76 3.15
C ALA A 21 -3.69 -3.40 4.52
N SER A 22 -2.61 -3.50 5.29
CA SER A 22 -2.65 -3.76 6.73
C SER A 22 -1.82 -2.71 7.44
N ALA A 23 -2.28 -2.25 8.60
CA ALA A 23 -1.59 -1.27 9.40
C ALA A 23 -1.51 -1.71 10.87
N LYS A 24 -0.34 -1.54 11.47
CA LYS A 24 -0.09 -1.91 12.85
C LYS A 24 0.83 -0.90 13.52
N ILE A 25 0.49 -0.53 14.74
CA ILE A 25 1.41 0.16 15.64
C ILE A 25 2.06 -0.88 16.54
N PHE A 26 3.38 -0.86 16.61
CA PHE A 26 4.18 -1.77 17.42
C PHE A 26 5.40 -0.99 17.96
N LYS A 27 6.10 -1.59 18.93
CA LYS A 27 7.29 -0.99 19.51
C LYS A 27 8.54 -1.36 18.71
N ASP A 28 9.26 -0.35 18.24
CA ASP A 28 10.54 -0.44 17.56
C ASP A 28 11.61 0.27 18.37
N THR A 29 12.66 -0.44 18.79
CA THR A 29 13.86 0.15 19.41
C THR A 29 13.55 1.26 20.44
N GLU A 30 12.64 0.95 21.37
CA GLU A 30 12.12 1.82 22.44
C GLU A 30 11.08 2.87 22.03
N ASN A 31 10.89 3.14 20.74
CA ASN A 31 9.87 4.05 20.22
C ASN A 31 8.64 3.31 19.69
N LEU A 32 7.54 4.02 19.45
CA LEU A 32 6.39 3.48 18.73
C LEU A 32 6.43 3.82 17.24
N ALA A 33 6.21 2.81 16.41
CA ALA A 33 6.18 2.92 14.96
C ALA A 33 4.88 2.38 14.38
N LEU A 34 4.34 3.11 13.41
CA LEU A 34 3.28 2.67 12.53
C LEU A 34 3.92 1.99 11.31
N CYS A 35 3.63 0.70 11.14
CA CYS A 35 3.96 -0.05 9.93
C CYS A 35 2.71 -0.19 9.06
N ILE A 36 2.83 0.11 7.77
CA ILE A 36 1.80 -0.11 6.77
C ILE A 36 2.35 -1.04 5.70
N ASN A 37 1.65 -2.14 5.43
CA ASN A 37 2.01 -3.10 4.40
C ASN A 37 0.92 -3.17 3.32
N ILE A 38 1.33 -3.09 2.05
CA ILE A 38 0.49 -3.42 0.91
C ILE A 38 0.75 -4.85 0.49
N ILE A 39 -0.29 -5.68 0.48
CA ILE A 39 -0.23 -7.11 0.23
C ILE A 39 -0.95 -7.41 -1.08
N ASN A 40 -0.27 -8.11 -1.99
CA ASN A 40 -0.89 -8.63 -3.20
C ASN A 40 -1.75 -9.85 -2.84
N THR A 41 -3.07 -9.74 -2.99
CA THR A 41 -4.04 -10.77 -2.58
C THR A 41 -3.95 -12.06 -3.40
N ASN A 42 -3.47 -11.99 -4.64
CA ASN A 42 -3.29 -13.17 -5.49
C ASN A 42 -2.09 -14.02 -5.05
N THR A 43 -1.07 -13.39 -4.44
CA THR A 43 0.19 -14.08 -4.07
C THR A 43 0.40 -14.17 -2.56
N GLY A 44 -0.36 -13.42 -1.77
CA GLY A 44 -0.17 -13.25 -0.33
C GLY A 44 1.11 -12.49 0.06
N LYS A 45 1.86 -11.95 -0.91
CA LYS A 45 3.16 -11.31 -0.65
C LYS A 45 3.01 -9.82 -0.36
N VAL A 46 3.80 -9.33 0.59
CA VAL A 46 4.01 -7.90 0.81
C VAL A 46 4.74 -7.32 -0.39
N THR A 47 4.13 -6.33 -1.02
CA THR A 47 4.67 -5.63 -2.21
C THR A 47 5.33 -4.31 -1.80
N VAL A 48 4.78 -3.64 -0.78
CA VAL A 48 5.31 -2.39 -0.22
C VAL A 48 5.18 -2.45 1.30
N SER A 49 6.19 -1.97 2.02
CA SER A 49 6.20 -1.86 3.49
C SER A 49 6.82 -0.51 3.86
N GLU A 50 6.08 0.31 4.60
CA GLU A 50 6.54 1.62 5.06
C GLU A 50 6.40 1.76 6.57
N TRP A 51 7.33 2.52 7.17
CA TRP A 51 7.51 2.62 8.62
C TRP A 51 7.56 4.10 9.02
N PHE A 52 6.73 4.48 9.98
CA PHE A 52 6.61 5.85 10.47
C PHE A 52 6.79 5.89 11.98
N ASN A 53 7.75 6.67 12.47
CA ASN A 53 7.83 6.97 13.89
C ASN A 53 6.67 7.90 14.27
N ILE A 54 5.83 7.48 15.22
CA ILE A 54 4.62 8.22 15.60
C ILE A 54 4.70 8.83 16.99
N GLU A 55 5.70 8.47 17.79
CA GLU A 55 5.80 8.90 19.18
C GLU A 55 6.00 10.42 19.29
N ALA A 56 6.83 10.98 18.40
CA ALA A 56 7.07 12.41 18.34
C ALA A 56 5.82 13.24 17.98
N LEU A 57 4.79 12.61 17.41
CA LEU A 57 3.58 13.29 16.96
C LEU A 57 2.57 13.51 18.09
N ASN A 58 2.70 12.79 19.20
CA ASN A 58 1.81 12.87 20.38
C ASN A 58 0.31 12.90 20.00
N LEU A 59 -0.09 11.99 19.11
CA LEU A 59 -1.46 11.89 18.60
C LEU A 59 -2.34 11.04 19.53
N ASP A 60 -3.66 11.19 19.37
CA ASP A 60 -4.64 10.27 19.96
C ASP A 60 -4.93 9.11 19.00
N ASP A 61 -5.47 8.00 19.53
CA ASP A 61 -5.78 6.78 18.76
C ASP A 61 -6.58 7.09 17.48
N LYS A 62 -7.53 8.04 17.53
CA LYS A 62 -8.37 8.39 16.35
C LYS A 62 -7.57 9.06 15.25
N LYS A 63 -6.66 9.97 15.61
CA LYS A 63 -5.78 10.66 14.65
C LYS A 63 -4.75 9.70 14.06
N GLU A 64 -4.23 8.77 14.85
CA GLU A 64 -3.37 7.70 14.36
C GLU A 64 -4.09 6.78 13.37
N ASP A 65 -5.31 6.36 13.70
CA ASP A 65 -6.14 5.52 12.82
C ASP A 65 -6.45 6.27 11.50
N TRP A 66 -6.81 7.55 11.59
CA TRP A 66 -7.04 8.38 10.40
C TRP A 66 -5.77 8.53 9.55
N MET A 67 -4.61 8.77 10.17
CA MET A 67 -3.34 8.87 9.45
C MET A 67 -3.02 7.55 8.75
N ALA A 68 -3.12 6.42 9.46
CA ALA A 68 -2.90 5.10 8.87
C ALA A 68 -3.85 4.81 7.71
N LEU A 69 -5.12 5.20 7.82
CA LEU A 69 -6.11 5.10 6.75
C LEU A 69 -5.68 5.91 5.51
N MET A 70 -5.36 7.19 5.69
CA MET A 70 -4.97 8.08 4.59
C MET A 70 -3.69 7.60 3.88
N MET A 71 -2.69 7.17 4.64
CA MET A 71 -1.43 6.66 4.08
C MET A 71 -1.63 5.34 3.34
N SER A 72 -2.41 4.43 3.91
CA SER A 72 -2.77 3.16 3.26
C SER A 72 -3.49 3.40 1.93
N MET A 73 -4.43 4.34 1.88
CA MET A 73 -5.12 4.72 0.64
C MET A 73 -4.15 5.27 -0.41
N PHE A 74 -3.21 6.13 -0.02
CA PHE A 74 -2.21 6.67 -0.93
C PHE A 74 -1.30 5.56 -1.49
N MET A 75 -0.78 4.71 -0.62
CA MET A 75 0.11 3.61 -0.99
C MET A 75 -0.58 2.60 -1.93
N LEU A 76 -1.85 2.27 -1.69
CA LEU A 76 -2.62 1.39 -2.58
C LEU A 76 -2.78 2.00 -3.97
N ARG A 77 -3.13 3.30 -4.07
CA ARG A 77 -3.24 3.98 -5.36
C ARG A 77 -1.89 4.01 -6.11
N SER A 78 -0.79 4.23 -5.40
CA SER A 78 0.55 4.17 -6.02
C SER A 78 0.88 2.77 -6.55
N ALA A 79 0.53 1.71 -5.81
CA ALA A 79 0.72 0.34 -6.25
C ALA A 79 -0.15 -0.03 -7.47
N GLU A 80 -1.36 0.51 -7.54
CA GLU A 80 -2.25 0.36 -8.71
C GLU A 80 -1.70 1.12 -9.93
N ALA A 81 -1.34 2.39 -9.76
CA ALA A 81 -0.79 3.22 -10.84
C ALA A 81 0.51 2.64 -11.42
N GLY A 82 1.43 2.19 -10.57
CA GLY A 82 2.67 1.54 -11.04
C GLY A 82 2.40 0.23 -11.81
N ARG A 83 1.30 -0.46 -11.52
CA ARG A 83 0.86 -1.63 -12.30
C ARG A 83 0.25 -1.20 -13.64
N GLU A 84 -0.58 -0.17 -13.67
CA GLU A 84 -1.17 0.34 -14.91
C GLU A 84 -0.11 0.81 -15.89
N GLU A 85 0.89 1.55 -15.39
CA GLU A 85 2.03 2.00 -16.19
C GLU A 85 2.80 0.81 -16.79
N LYS A 86 3.13 -0.19 -15.96
CA LYS A 86 3.82 -1.40 -16.43
C LYS A 86 2.97 -2.23 -17.41
N ALA A 87 1.66 -2.33 -17.19
CA ALA A 87 0.76 -3.03 -18.10
C ALA A 87 0.66 -2.31 -19.45
N GLU A 88 0.72 -0.98 -19.46
CA GLU A 88 0.73 -0.18 -20.69
C GLU A 88 2.09 -0.27 -21.40
N GLU A 89 3.20 -0.29 -20.68
CA GLU A 89 4.53 -0.59 -21.23
C GLU A 89 4.56 -1.98 -21.89
N ASP A 90 4.09 -3.02 -21.20
CA ASP A 90 4.03 -4.39 -21.72
C ASP A 90 3.13 -4.46 -22.96
N ARG A 91 1.96 -3.80 -22.94
CA ARG A 91 1.05 -3.73 -24.09
C ARG A 91 1.70 -3.04 -25.28
N ASN A 92 2.41 -1.93 -25.06
CA ASN A 92 3.09 -1.19 -26.11
C ASN A 92 4.29 -1.98 -26.66
N GLY A 93 5.01 -2.70 -25.80
CA GLY A 93 6.03 -3.68 -26.20
C GLY A 93 5.45 -4.79 -27.08
N TRP A 94 4.29 -5.35 -26.70
CA TRP A 94 3.60 -6.39 -27.46
C TRP A 94 3.13 -5.90 -28.83
N LYS A 95 2.50 -4.72 -28.90
CA LYS A 95 2.10 -4.09 -30.18
C LYS A 95 3.31 -3.88 -31.10
N LYS A 96 4.43 -3.42 -30.55
CA LYS A 96 5.67 -3.22 -31.31
C LYS A 96 6.22 -4.55 -31.83
N LEU A 97 6.23 -5.60 -31.02
CA LEU A 97 6.65 -6.94 -31.43
C LEU A 97 5.79 -7.46 -32.59
N MET A 98 4.46 -7.33 -32.50
CA MET A 98 3.55 -7.78 -33.57
C MET A 98 3.73 -7.01 -34.86
N SER A 99 3.97 -5.70 -34.77
CA SER A 99 4.25 -4.88 -35.95
C SER A 99 5.52 -5.31 -36.69
N VAL A 100 6.52 -5.82 -35.98
CA VAL A 100 7.77 -6.34 -36.58
C VAL A 100 7.58 -7.72 -37.20
N LEU A 101 6.68 -8.53 -36.65
CA LEU A 101 6.40 -9.88 -37.13
C LEU A 101 5.41 -9.91 -38.32
N GLU A 102 4.89 -8.75 -38.76
CA GLU A 102 3.84 -8.62 -39.82
C GLU A 102 2.57 -9.45 -39.55
N ILE A 103 2.35 -9.86 -38.30
CA ILE A 103 1.11 -10.53 -37.89
C ILE A 103 0.11 -9.43 -37.52
N CYS A 104 -0.71 -9.04 -38.49
CA CYS A 104 -1.92 -8.22 -38.29
C CYS A 104 -3.12 -9.10 -37.97
#